data_AF-A0A9P6KZT1-F1
#
_entry.id   AF-A0A9P6KZT1-F1
#
_cell.length_a   1.000
_cell.length_b   1.000
_cell.length_c   1.000
_cell.angle_alpha   90.00
_cell.angle_beta   90.00
_cell.angle_gamma   90.00
#
_symmetry.space_group_name_H-M   'P 1'
#
loop_
_entity.id
_entity.type
_entity.pdbx_description
1 polymer ?
#
loop_
_entity_poly.entity_id
_entity_poly.type
_entity_poly.pdbx_seq_one_letter_code
_entity_poly.pdbx_strand_id
1 'polypeptide(L)'
;MLEHDYMRRHNEAFRCIHLQLCLNYGFSRARKRRNHSLQEYVSNDREEIRVDSLIQIKHNKSDIVVLDKVKKKILIVEVGITCFDHLRSVEVEKKHKYDPLAKHYGALYG
;
A
#
# COMPACT_ATOMS: atom_id res chain seq x y z
N MET A 1 15.61 1.97 21.45
CA MET A 1 14.49 2.85 21.84
C MET A 1 13.85 3.51 20.61
N LEU A 2 14.63 4.17 19.74
CA LEU A 2 14.12 4.83 18.52
C LEU A 2 13.43 3.90 17.49
N GLU A 3 14.01 2.72 17.24
CA GLU A 3 13.47 1.75 16.27
C GLU A 3 12.10 1.20 16.69
N HIS A 4 11.91 1.00 18.00
CA HIS A 4 10.64 0.56 18.56
C HIS A 4 9.54 1.63 18.40
N ASP A 5 9.88 2.91 18.60
CA ASP A 5 8.94 4.03 18.39
C ASP A 5 8.65 4.29 16.91
N TYR A 6 9.62 4.03 16.03
CA TYR A 6 9.39 4.04 14.59
C TYR A 6 8.42 2.93 14.18
N MET A 7 8.72 1.68 14.53
CA MET A 7 7.89 0.52 14.13
C MET A 7 6.48 0.61 14.69
N ARG A 8 6.31 1.11 15.93
CA ARG A 8 4.99 1.36 16.51
C ARG A 8 4.18 2.35 15.67
N ARG A 9 4.77 3.49 15.30
CA ARG A 9 4.10 4.52 14.49
C ARG A 9 3.82 4.04 13.07
N HIS A 10 4.77 3.33 12.46
CA HIS A 10 4.61 2.74 11.14
C HIS A 10 3.44 1.75 11.14
N ASN A 11 3.42 0.80 12.08
CA ASN A 11 2.34 -0.19 12.19
C ASN A 11 0.97 0.46 12.44
N GLU A 12 0.92 1.51 13.25
CA GLU A 12 -0.33 2.25 13.48
C GLU A 12 -0.82 2.95 12.20
N ALA A 13 0.06 3.66 11.49
CA ALA A 13 -0.26 4.30 10.22
C ALA A 13 -0.69 3.28 9.17
N PHE A 14 0.07 2.19 9.03
CA PHE A 14 -0.21 1.08 8.13
C PHE A 14 -1.60 0.48 8.38
N ARG A 15 -1.96 0.23 9.66
CA ARG A 15 -3.28 -0.27 10.06
C ARG A 15 -4.41 0.70 9.74
N CYS A 16 -4.17 2.01 9.87
CA CYS A 16 -5.15 3.03 9.49
C CYS A 16 -5.37 3.07 7.97
N ILE A 17 -4.29 3.02 7.19
CA ILE A 17 -4.34 3.01 5.73
C ILE A 17 -5.07 1.74 5.24
N HIS A 18 -4.71 0.57 5.76
CA HIS A 18 -5.41 -0.68 5.44
C HIS A 18 -6.91 -0.60 5.76
N LEU A 19 -7.29 -0.11 6.94
CA LEU A 19 -8.71 0.10 7.29
C LEU A 19 -9.42 1.00 6.29
N GLN A 20 -8.80 2.14 5.93
CA GLN A 20 -9.41 3.08 5.00
C GLN A 20 -9.61 2.47 3.61
N LEU A 21 -8.65 1.69 3.12
CA LEU A 21 -8.79 0.94 1.87
C LEU A 21 -9.93 -0.07 1.98
N CYS A 22 -9.99 -0.86 3.07
CA CYS A 22 -11.09 -1.79 3.29
C CYS A 22 -12.46 -1.11 3.30
N LEU A 23 -12.58 0.08 3.87
CA LEU A 23 -13.83 0.86 3.87
C LEU A 23 -14.18 1.35 2.46
N ASN A 24 -13.21 1.90 1.73
CA ASN A 24 -13.42 2.46 0.39
C ASN A 24 -13.86 1.41 -0.63
N TYR A 25 -13.34 0.18 -0.51
CA TYR A 25 -13.64 -0.93 -1.40
C TYR A 25 -14.71 -1.90 -0.83
N GLY A 26 -15.39 -1.53 0.26
CA GLY A 26 -16.54 -2.28 0.78
C GLY A 26 -16.23 -3.58 1.52
N PHE A 27 -14.96 -3.84 1.86
CA PHE A 27 -14.52 -5.00 2.65
C PHE A 27 -14.87 -4.89 4.14
N SER A 28 -15.00 -3.67 4.65
CA SER A 28 -15.41 -3.42 6.04
C SER A 28 -16.54 -2.40 6.09
N ARG A 29 -17.44 -2.58 7.06
CA ARG A 29 -18.47 -1.59 7.41
C ARG A 29 -18.13 -0.84 8.72
N ALA A 30 -17.17 -1.35 9.48
CA ALA A 30 -16.81 -0.82 10.79
C ALA A 30 -15.65 0.17 10.67
N ARG A 31 -15.87 1.42 11.09
CA ARG A 31 -14.86 2.49 11.08
C ARG A 31 -13.93 2.50 12.29
N LYS A 32 -14.15 1.62 13.28
CA LYS A 32 -13.43 1.66 14.56
C LYS A 32 -12.09 0.94 14.45
N ARG A 33 -10.98 1.69 14.58
CA ARG A 33 -9.60 1.14 14.58
C ARG A 33 -9.38 -0.01 15.57
N ARG A 34 -9.97 0.07 16.76
CA ARG A 34 -9.80 -0.91 17.85
C ARG A 34 -10.13 -2.35 17.41
N ASN A 35 -11.06 -2.52 16.47
CA ASN A 35 -11.58 -3.82 16.06
C ASN A 35 -11.04 -4.26 14.68
N HIS A 36 -10.21 -3.45 14.01
CA HIS A 36 -9.74 -3.75 12.66
C HIS A 36 -8.53 -4.67 12.69
N SER A 37 -8.61 -5.88 12.14
CA SER A 37 -7.42 -6.73 11.97
C SER A 37 -6.71 -6.40 10.67
N LEU A 38 -5.38 -6.36 10.68
CA LEU A 38 -4.60 -6.38 9.45
C LEU A 38 -4.72 -7.77 8.85
N GLN A 39 -5.32 -7.86 7.67
CA GLN A 39 -5.45 -9.10 6.92
C GLN A 39 -4.45 -9.04 5.76
N GLU A 40 -3.67 -10.10 5.58
CA GLU A 40 -2.66 -10.14 4.51
C GLU A 40 -3.32 -10.11 3.13
N TYR A 41 -4.55 -10.61 3.05
CA TYR A 41 -5.29 -10.78 1.82
C TYR A 41 -6.80 -10.59 2.06
N VAL A 42 -7.42 -9.74 1.26
CA VAL A 42 -8.88 -9.57 1.22
C VAL A 42 -9.34 -9.42 -0.22
N SER A 43 -10.37 -10.14 -0.64
CA SER A 43 -10.86 -10.13 -2.03
C SER A 43 -12.37 -10.27 -2.10
N ASN A 44 -12.97 -9.58 -3.07
CA ASN A 44 -14.36 -9.68 -3.46
C ASN A 44 -14.43 -9.86 -5.00
N ASP A 45 -15.61 -9.77 -5.61
CA ASP A 45 -15.77 -9.98 -7.06
C ASP A 45 -15.10 -8.91 -7.93
N ARG A 46 -14.91 -7.70 -7.40
CA ARG A 46 -14.44 -6.51 -8.14
C ARG A 46 -13.04 -6.08 -7.76
N GLU A 47 -12.65 -6.21 -6.50
CA GLU A 47 -11.39 -5.72 -5.97
C GLU A 47 -10.69 -6.75 -5.08
N GLU A 48 -9.41 -6.50 -4.89
CA GLU A 48 -8.53 -7.31 -4.06
C GLU A 48 -7.46 -6.44 -3.42
N ILE A 49 -7.24 -6.62 -2.12
CA ILE A 49 -6.22 -5.94 -1.33
C ILE A 49 -5.22 -7.00 -0.85
N ARG A 50 -3.94 -6.78 -1.13
CA ARG A 50 -2.83 -7.62 -0.66
C ARG A 50 -1.86 -6.76 0.13
N VAL A 51 -1.51 -7.19 1.33
CA VAL A 51 -0.43 -6.61 2.12
C VAL A 51 0.87 -7.35 1.77
N ASP A 52 2.00 -6.63 1.80
CA ASP A 52 3.33 -7.24 1.72
C ASP A 52 3.56 -8.06 0.43
N SER A 53 2.93 -7.63 -0.67
CA SER A 53 2.92 -8.37 -1.92
C SER A 53 4.18 -8.12 -2.76
N LEU A 54 4.69 -9.18 -3.39
CA LEU A 54 5.77 -9.10 -4.35
C LEU A 54 5.23 -8.70 -5.73
N ILE A 55 5.83 -7.67 -6.31
CA ILE A 55 5.53 -7.24 -7.68
C ILE A 55 6.67 -7.70 -8.60
N GLN A 56 6.34 -8.20 -9.81
CA GLN A 56 7.22 -8.97 -10.71
C GLN A 56 8.48 -8.24 -11.23
N ILE A 57 8.79 -7.05 -10.74
CA ILE A 57 10.07 -6.39 -11.03
C ILE A 57 11.03 -6.67 -9.90
N LYS A 58 11.96 -7.59 -10.16
CA LYS A 58 13.17 -7.85 -9.35
C LYS A 58 12.91 -7.89 -7.83
N HIS A 59 11.91 -8.65 -7.40
CA HIS A 59 11.59 -8.86 -5.98
C HIS A 59 11.24 -7.58 -5.21
N ASN A 60 10.51 -6.64 -5.83
CA ASN A 60 10.09 -5.45 -5.13
C ASN A 60 8.86 -5.76 -4.26
N LYS A 61 9.04 -5.75 -2.92
CA LYS A 61 7.95 -5.91 -1.95
C LYS A 61 7.28 -4.56 -1.73
N SER A 62 6.01 -4.47 -2.08
CA SER A 62 5.15 -3.32 -1.78
C SER A 62 4.41 -3.53 -0.47
N ASP A 63 4.16 -2.44 0.24
CA ASP A 63 3.42 -2.44 1.50
C ASP A 63 1.97 -2.88 1.31
N ILE A 64 1.23 -2.26 0.37
CA ILE A 64 -0.13 -2.65 0.02
C ILE A 64 -0.34 -2.55 -1.50
N VAL A 65 -0.98 -3.56 -2.08
CA VAL A 65 -1.47 -3.56 -3.46
C VAL A 65 -2.98 -3.64 -3.46
N VAL A 66 -3.64 -2.78 -4.24
CA VAL A 66 -5.06 -2.91 -4.56
C VAL A 66 -5.23 -3.18 -6.04
N LEU A 67 -5.92 -4.26 -6.38
CA LEU A 67 -6.27 -4.64 -7.74
C LEU A 67 -7.75 -4.38 -7.99
N ASP A 68 -8.07 -3.55 -8.97
CA ASP A 68 -9.42 -3.42 -9.53
C ASP A 68 -9.53 -4.41 -10.71
N LYS A 69 -10.27 -5.51 -10.49
CA LYS A 69 -10.45 -6.61 -11.43
C LYS A 69 -11.30 -6.21 -12.63
N VAL A 70 -12.14 -5.17 -12.47
CA VAL A 70 -13.05 -4.67 -13.51
C VAL A 70 -12.32 -3.70 -14.43
N LYS A 71 -11.70 -2.67 -13.86
CA LYS A 71 -10.97 -1.64 -14.62
C LYS A 71 -9.56 -2.06 -15.00
N LYS A 72 -9.09 -3.22 -14.53
CA LYS A 72 -7.72 -3.72 -14.71
C LYS A 72 -6.68 -2.69 -14.24
N LYS A 73 -6.94 -2.05 -13.10
CA LYS A 73 -6.04 -1.06 -12.49
C LYS A 73 -5.36 -1.64 -11.26
N ILE A 74 -4.09 -1.30 -11.08
CA ILE A 74 -3.32 -1.65 -9.90
C ILE A 74 -2.95 -0.34 -9.19
N LEU A 75 -3.26 -0.25 -7.91
CA LEU A 75 -2.81 0.79 -7.00
C LEU A 75 -1.75 0.20 -6.07
N ILE A 76 -0.56 0.78 -6.07
CA ILE A 76 0.53 0.42 -5.17
C ILE A 76 0.63 1.51 -4.11
N VAL A 77 0.66 1.12 -2.85
CA VAL A 77 0.76 2.03 -1.71
C VAL A 77 2.03 1.69 -0.94
N GLU A 78 2.75 2.74 -0.55
CA GLU A 78 3.96 2.71 0.27
C GLU A 78 3.76 3.59 1.51
N VAL A 79 4.17 3.09 2.67
CA VAL A 79 4.00 3.75 3.96
C VAL A 79 5.38 4.03 4.55
N GLY A 80 5.61 5.27 4.96
CA GLY A 80 6.85 5.67 5.61
C GLY A 80 6.58 6.72 6.67
N ILE A 81 7.34 6.67 7.77
CA ILE A 81 7.31 7.70 8.80
C ILE A 81 8.60 8.50 8.69
N THR A 82 8.49 9.80 8.42
CA THR A 82 9.65 10.69 8.29
C THR A 82 9.37 12.04 8.96
N CYS A 83 10.41 12.85 9.15
CA CYS A 83 10.22 14.23 9.59
C CYS A 83 9.79 15.13 8.43
N PHE A 84 9.21 16.28 8.76
CA PHE A 84 8.68 17.22 7.78
C PHE A 84 9.74 17.68 6.76
N ASP A 85 10.97 17.93 7.22
CA ASP A 85 12.07 18.42 6.38
C ASP A 85 12.46 17.44 5.26
N HIS A 86 12.30 16.13 5.50
CA HIS A 86 12.62 15.09 4.53
C HIS A 86 11.39 14.52 3.80
N LEU A 87 10.18 15.02 4.08
CA LEU A 87 8.93 14.45 3.58
C LEU A 87 8.93 14.34 2.05
N ARG A 88 9.27 15.44 1.37
CA ARG A 88 9.29 15.49 -0.09
C ARG A 88 10.34 14.55 -0.70
N SER A 89 11.53 14.52 -0.12
CA SER A 89 12.62 13.65 -0.60
C SER A 89 12.26 12.17 -0.47
N VAL A 90 11.71 11.76 0.68
CA VAL A 90 11.29 10.37 0.94
C VAL A 90 10.10 9.97 0.07
N GLU A 91 9.13 10.87 -0.15
CA GLU A 91 8.01 10.61 -1.06
C GLU A 91 8.50 10.36 -2.49
N VAL A 92 9.41 11.22 -2.97
CA VAL A 92 9.98 11.12 -4.31
C VAL A 92 10.80 9.83 -4.46
N GLU A 93 11.62 9.46 -3.48
CA GLU A 93 12.38 8.21 -3.47
C GLU A 93 11.46 6.99 -3.55
N LYS A 94 10.42 6.94 -2.70
CA LYS A 94 9.42 5.87 -2.70
C LYS A 94 8.64 5.78 -4.01
N LYS A 95 8.40 6.90 -4.70
CA LYS A 95 7.74 6.91 -6.01
C LYS A 95 8.65 6.34 -7.10
N HIS A 96 9.90 6.81 -7.18
CA HIS A 96 10.87 6.37 -8.18
C HIS A 96 11.19 4.86 -8.09
N LYS A 97 11.01 4.25 -6.91
CA LYS A 97 11.07 2.79 -6.69
C LYS A 97 10.22 2.00 -7.72
N TYR A 98 9.13 2.58 -8.22
CA TYR A 98 8.20 1.93 -9.15
C TYR A 98 8.26 2.47 -10.59
N ASP A 99 9.17 3.40 -10.90
CA ASP A 99 9.33 3.91 -12.26
C ASP A 99 9.69 2.83 -13.30
N PRO A 100 10.54 1.83 -12.99
CA PRO A 100 10.76 0.71 -13.92
C PRO A 100 9.48 -0.07 -14.23
N LEU A 101 8.57 -0.17 -13.25
CA LEU A 101 7.25 -0.79 -13.43
C LEU A 101 6.38 0.03 -14.36
N ALA A 102 6.26 1.32 -14.09
CA ALA A 102 5.51 2.24 -14.94
C ALA A 102 6.05 2.21 -16.38
N LYS A 103 7.37 2.23 -16.57
CA LYS A 103 8.01 2.18 -17.89
C LYS A 103 7.76 0.85 -18.62
N HIS A 104 7.87 -0.27 -17.92
CA HIS A 104 7.64 -1.60 -18.51
C HIS A 104 6.18 -1.77 -18.97
N TYR A 105 5.21 -1.39 -18.14
CA TYR A 105 3.80 -1.45 -18.52
C TYR A 105 3.43 -0.40 -19.59
N GLY A 106 4.02 0.79 -19.54
CA GLY A 106 3.86 1.80 -20.59
C GLY A 106 4.37 1.34 -21.96
N ALA A 107 5.46 0.57 -22.01
CA ALA A 107 5.97 0.01 -23.26
C ALA A 107 5.13 -1.16 -23.80
N LEU A 108 4.42 -1.89 -22.93
CA LEU A 108 3.58 -3.03 -23.32
C LEU A 108 2.17 -2.63 -23.75
N TYR A 109 1.62 -1.55 -23.17
CA TYR A 109 0.21 -1.18 -23.31
C TYR A 109 -0.05 0.29 -23.68
N GLY A 110 1.01 1.10 -23.84
CA GLY A 110 0.93 2.49 -24.29
C GLY A 110 1.14 2.63 -25.79
#